data_AF-A0A0F8XHB7-F1
#
_entry.id   AF-A0A0F8XHB7-F1
#
_cell.length_a   1.000
_cell.length_b   1.000
_cell.length_c   1.000
_cell.angle_alpha   90.00
_cell.angle_beta   90.00
_cell.angle_gamma   90.00
#
_symmetry.space_group_name_H-M   'P 1'
#
loop_
_entity.id
_entity.type
_entity.pdbx_description
1 polymer ?
#
loop_
_entity_poly.entity_id
_entity_poly.type
_entity_poly.pdbx_seq_one_letter_code
_entity_poly.pdbx_strand_id
1 'polypeptide(L)'
;MSFIEDHNSFVDAIKKLIEDKDYIRASTLLKNKLVKEPEVSVFQLFYFEVLIQLHKYKEAKLWLKKFIAKCKSQTDVYYYEGLYYFLEDNLNQSMESLGKCFKRKVYYLKKLSTDDTFDLLKETKEFKKLIKPAKVFQVNEFISLKLIFSKTLIYVCGDLFLTCQKVALNLAPNEFEKYDNFDDIDGAVDFYESKASKEEVIITPEEEFWVHCSNLQTWVENKYNTNILTKYLSFPILEELSQRGISYFVTIFKEEIISRIKTGGIKILLYFIEGDYLNYLSEEDFFDSLLSIEDAEIIRNISNLIPLR
;
A
#
# COMPACT_ATOMS: atom_id res chain seq x y z
N MET A 1 8.78 31.53 -9.76
CA MET A 1 9.41 30.21 -9.93
C MET A 1 10.47 29.94 -8.86
N SER A 2 11.37 30.89 -8.54
CA SER A 2 12.44 30.69 -7.55
C SER A 2 11.99 30.25 -6.13
N PHE A 3 10.87 30.76 -5.60
CA PHE A 3 10.41 30.40 -4.24
C PHE A 3 9.90 28.96 -4.11
N ILE A 4 9.24 28.44 -5.15
CA ILE A 4 8.69 27.07 -5.13
C ILE A 4 9.83 26.05 -5.27
N GLU A 5 10.80 26.34 -6.12
CA GLU A 5 12.00 25.50 -6.30
C GLU A 5 12.85 25.44 -5.03
N ASP A 6 13.04 26.58 -4.35
CA ASP A 6 13.76 26.63 -3.07
C ASP A 6 13.02 25.85 -1.96
N HIS A 7 11.69 25.96 -1.90
CA HIS A 7 10.89 25.22 -0.93
C HIS A 7 10.96 23.71 -1.15
N ASN A 8 10.85 23.23 -2.40
CA ASN A 8 10.91 21.80 -2.70
C ASN A 8 12.31 21.24 -2.41
N SER A 9 13.37 21.96 -2.81
CA SER A 9 14.76 21.61 -2.50
C SER A 9 15.00 21.46 -0.99
N PHE A 10 14.46 22.38 -0.18
CA PHE A 10 14.56 22.27 1.27
C PHE A 10 13.82 21.06 1.84
N VAL A 11 12.60 20.78 1.35
CA VAL A 11 11.82 19.59 1.77
C VAL A 11 12.58 18.31 1.47
N ASP A 12 13.15 18.19 0.27
CA ASP A 12 13.88 16.99 -0.15
C ASP A 12 15.17 16.83 0.66
N ALA A 13 15.87 17.92 0.97
CA ALA A 13 17.03 17.89 1.86
C ALA A 13 16.66 17.41 3.28
N ILE A 14 15.51 17.84 3.82
CA ILE A 14 15.04 17.38 5.14
C ILE A 14 14.66 15.89 5.10
N LYS A 15 13.94 15.43 4.08
CA LYS A 15 13.60 14.02 3.92
C LYS A 15 14.85 13.15 3.88
N LYS A 16 15.84 13.55 3.09
CA LYS A 16 17.13 12.85 3.01
C LYS A 16 17.81 12.77 4.39
N LEU A 17 17.83 13.86 5.15
CA LEU A 17 18.40 13.83 6.51
C LEU A 17 17.64 12.90 7.47
N ILE A 18 16.31 12.81 7.33
CA ILE A 18 15.47 11.90 8.11
C ILE A 18 15.74 10.44 7.72
N GLU A 19 15.86 10.16 6.41
CA GLU A 19 16.22 8.84 5.87
C GLU A 19 17.62 8.41 6.34
N ASP A 20 18.59 9.33 6.32
CA ASP A 20 19.96 9.14 6.83
C ASP A 20 20.03 9.11 8.38
N LYS A 21 18.89 9.28 9.08
CA LYS A 21 18.76 9.36 10.54
C LYS A 21 19.58 10.49 11.20
N ASP A 22 19.94 11.53 10.46
CA ASP A 22 20.60 12.74 10.97
C ASP A 22 19.57 13.75 11.54
N TYR A 23 18.88 13.31 12.60
CA TYR A 23 17.82 14.08 13.24
C TYR A 23 18.32 15.37 13.90
N ILE A 24 19.58 15.43 14.33
CA ILE A 24 20.17 16.62 14.96
C ILE A 24 20.29 17.74 13.92
N ARG A 25 20.84 17.43 12.74
CA ARG A 25 20.96 18.41 11.66
C ARG A 25 19.60 18.80 11.11
N ALA A 26 18.71 17.83 10.87
CA ALA A 26 17.34 18.10 10.45
C ALA A 26 16.62 19.05 11.42
N SER A 27 16.72 18.78 12.73
CA SER A 27 16.14 19.62 13.80
C SER A 27 16.67 21.05 13.73
N THR A 28 17.97 21.23 13.51
CA THR A 28 18.60 22.56 13.47
C THR A 28 18.11 23.37 12.27
N LEU A 29 18.07 22.74 11.09
CA LEU A 29 17.59 23.37 9.86
C LEU A 29 16.11 23.73 9.95
N LEU A 30 15.27 22.79 10.38
CA LEU A 30 13.83 23.01 10.56
C LEU A 30 13.54 24.11 11.57
N LYS A 31 14.23 24.13 12.71
CA LYS A 31 14.07 25.19 13.71
C LYS A 31 14.38 26.57 13.12
N ASN A 32 15.50 26.70 12.42
CA ASN A 32 15.88 27.97 11.78
C ASN A 32 14.88 28.40 10.70
N LYS A 33 14.34 27.46 9.93
CA LYS A 33 13.32 27.73 8.91
C LYS A 33 12.00 28.16 9.55
N LEU A 34 11.55 27.48 10.59
CA LEU A 34 10.31 27.78 11.33
C LEU A 34 10.35 29.10 12.12
N VAL A 35 11.53 29.63 12.44
CA VAL A 35 11.66 31.00 12.99
C VAL A 35 11.27 32.04 11.93
N LYS A 36 11.61 31.80 10.66
CA LYS A 36 11.32 32.70 9.54
C LYS A 36 9.90 32.49 8.99
N GLU A 37 9.46 31.23 8.95
CA GLU A 37 8.23 30.80 8.29
C GLU A 37 7.39 29.92 9.25
N PRO A 38 6.94 30.46 10.41
CA PRO A 38 6.20 29.69 11.40
C PRO A 38 4.83 29.22 10.91
N GLU A 39 4.31 29.79 9.83
CA GLU A 39 3.02 29.48 9.23
C GLU A 39 3.02 28.16 8.43
N VAL A 40 4.17 27.73 7.91
CA VAL A 40 4.27 26.60 6.97
C VAL A 40 4.08 25.25 7.68
N SER A 41 2.89 24.64 7.49
CA SER A 41 2.46 23.44 8.22
C SER A 41 3.34 22.21 7.96
N VAL A 42 3.85 22.03 6.74
CA VAL A 42 4.72 20.89 6.42
C VAL A 42 6.02 20.91 7.24
N PHE A 43 6.61 22.08 7.49
CA PHE A 43 7.80 22.20 8.34
C PHE A 43 7.47 21.93 9.82
N GLN A 44 6.27 22.31 10.27
CA GLN A 44 5.82 22.01 11.63
C GLN A 44 5.69 20.50 11.85
N LEU A 45 5.16 19.78 10.85
CA LEU A 45 5.02 18.33 10.90
C LEU A 45 6.38 17.63 10.90
N PHE A 46 7.28 17.95 9.96
CA PHE A 46 8.63 17.38 9.96
C PHE A 46 9.39 17.69 11.25
N TYR A 47 9.23 18.90 11.78
CA TYR A 47 9.90 19.25 13.03
C TYR A 47 9.35 18.48 14.21
N PHE A 48 8.03 18.29 14.27
CA PHE A 48 7.41 17.38 15.25
C PHE A 48 7.99 15.97 15.15
N GLU A 49 8.02 15.35 13.96
CA GLU A 49 8.53 13.99 13.75
C GLU A 49 10.00 13.86 14.21
N VAL A 50 10.86 14.79 13.80
CA VAL A 50 12.26 14.86 14.21
C VAL A 50 12.42 15.03 15.73
N LEU A 51 11.56 15.84 16.37
CA LEU A 51 11.61 16.04 17.82
C LEU A 51 11.22 14.78 18.59
N ILE A 52 10.31 13.95 18.06
CA ILE A 52 9.98 12.65 18.67
C ILE A 52 11.18 11.71 18.62
N GLN A 53 11.86 11.65 17.47
CA GLN A 53 13.08 10.84 17.29
C GLN A 53 14.23 11.29 18.22
N LEU A 54 14.29 12.59 18.55
CA LEU A 54 15.23 13.14 19.53
C LEU A 54 14.75 13.05 20.99
N HIS A 55 13.63 12.37 21.27
CA HIS A 55 13.00 12.28 22.59
C HIS A 55 12.67 13.63 23.25
N LYS A 56 12.45 14.69 22.45
CA LYS A 56 12.11 16.05 22.91
C LYS A 56 10.59 16.25 23.02
N TYR A 57 9.92 15.38 23.75
CA TYR A 57 8.45 15.28 23.77
C TYR A 57 7.73 16.60 24.14
N LYS A 58 8.26 17.37 25.10
CA LYS A 58 7.65 18.66 25.50
C LYS A 58 7.59 19.65 24.32
N GLU A 59 8.67 19.73 23.54
CA GLU A 59 8.75 20.61 22.37
C GLU A 59 7.92 20.05 21.21
N ALA A 60 7.97 18.73 21.00
CA ALA A 60 7.18 18.04 19.98
C ALA A 60 5.67 18.32 20.14
N LYS A 61 5.15 18.21 21.37
CA LYS A 61 3.75 18.50 21.70
C LYS A 61 3.32 19.93 21.33
N LEU A 62 4.18 20.91 21.60
CA LEU A 62 3.90 22.31 21.26
C LEU A 62 3.75 22.49 19.74
N TRP A 63 4.64 21.89 18.95
CA TRP A 63 4.59 21.99 17.49
C TRP A 63 3.45 21.20 16.89
N LEU A 64 3.15 20.01 17.41
CA LEU A 64 2.00 19.23 17.01
C LEU A 64 0.68 19.99 17.21
N LYS A 65 0.52 20.65 18.37
CA LYS A 65 -0.65 21.50 18.64
C LYS A 65 -0.79 22.65 17.64
N LYS A 66 0.33 23.32 17.31
CA LYS A 66 0.34 24.39 16.29
C LYS A 66 -0.03 23.87 14.89
N PHE A 67 0.45 22.68 14.54
CA PHE A 67 0.15 22.03 13.28
C PHE A 67 -1.35 21.65 13.18
N ILE A 68 -1.89 20.99 14.21
CA ILE A 68 -3.31 20.60 14.28
C ILE A 68 -4.23 21.80 14.06
N ALA A 69 -3.92 22.95 14.69
CA ALA A 69 -4.70 24.18 14.55
C ALA A 69 -4.79 24.72 13.10
N LYS A 70 -3.94 24.24 12.19
CA LYS A 70 -3.90 24.63 10.78
C LYS A 70 -4.32 23.51 9.84
N CYS A 71 -4.55 22.30 10.33
CA CYS A 71 -5.00 21.18 9.51
C CYS A 71 -6.37 21.49 8.92
N LYS A 72 -6.47 21.41 7.58
CA LYS A 72 -7.75 21.59 6.88
C LYS A 72 -8.58 20.31 6.83
N SER A 73 -7.91 19.15 6.82
CA SER A 73 -8.56 17.84 6.80
C SER A 73 -8.92 17.43 8.22
N GLN A 74 -10.22 17.28 8.47
CA GLN A 74 -10.73 16.77 9.75
C GLN A 74 -10.15 15.39 10.11
N THR A 75 -9.82 14.56 9.11
CA THR A 75 -9.26 13.23 9.36
C THR A 75 -7.81 13.33 9.83
N ASP A 76 -7.07 14.29 9.30
CA ASP A 76 -5.70 14.57 9.71
C ASP A 76 -5.71 15.12 11.14
N VAL A 77 -6.65 16.04 11.45
CA VAL A 77 -6.88 16.52 12.82
C VAL A 77 -7.04 15.35 13.78
N TYR A 78 -7.96 14.42 13.51
CA TYR A 78 -8.17 13.25 14.37
C TYR A 78 -6.92 12.37 14.53
N TYR A 79 -6.15 12.18 13.45
CA TYR A 79 -4.90 11.41 13.52
C TYR A 79 -3.92 12.05 14.50
N TYR A 80 -3.61 13.33 14.27
CA TYR A 80 -2.60 14.05 15.02
C TYR A 80 -3.06 14.41 16.44
N GLU A 81 -4.35 14.64 16.67
CA GLU A 81 -4.92 14.70 18.02
C GLU A 81 -4.75 13.38 18.77
N GLY A 82 -4.96 12.25 18.09
CA GLY A 82 -4.71 10.93 18.64
C GLY A 82 -3.29 10.77 19.16
N LEU A 83 -2.30 11.16 18.35
CA LEU A 83 -0.88 11.16 18.74
C LEU A 83 -0.60 12.18 19.85
N TYR A 84 -1.20 13.37 19.78
CA TYR A 84 -1.05 14.41 20.80
C TYR A 84 -1.52 13.91 22.18
N TYR A 85 -2.71 13.33 22.26
CA TYR A 85 -3.27 12.81 23.50
C TYR A 85 -2.45 11.63 24.05
N PHE A 86 -1.86 10.81 23.19
CA PHE A 86 -0.92 9.78 23.62
C PHE A 86 0.30 10.39 24.32
N LEU A 87 0.88 11.46 23.75
CA LEU A 87 2.02 12.17 24.36
C LEU A 87 1.65 12.94 25.66
N GLU A 88 0.37 13.16 25.91
CA GLU A 88 -0.18 13.70 27.16
C GLU A 88 -0.60 12.60 28.16
N ASP A 89 -0.27 11.33 27.89
CA ASP A 89 -0.66 10.17 28.70
C ASP A 89 -2.19 10.03 28.87
N ASN A 90 -2.95 10.51 27.88
CA ASN A 90 -4.41 10.43 27.84
C ASN A 90 -4.86 9.38 26.80
N LEU A 91 -4.68 8.10 27.14
CA LEU A 91 -4.95 6.98 26.24
C LEU A 91 -6.41 6.93 25.77
N ASN A 92 -7.38 7.28 26.62
CA ASN A 92 -8.80 7.23 26.24
C ASN A 92 -9.13 8.22 25.11
N GLN A 93 -8.70 9.48 25.24
CA GLN A 93 -8.90 10.48 24.19
C GLN A 93 -8.07 10.16 22.94
N SER A 94 -6.86 9.62 23.13
CA SER A 94 -6.04 9.13 22.03
C SER A 94 -6.78 8.08 21.20
N MET A 95 -7.32 7.04 21.84
CA MET A 95 -8.05 5.97 21.15
C MET A 95 -9.34 6.47 20.49
N GLU A 96 -10.05 7.40 21.13
CA GLU A 96 -11.26 7.97 20.55
C GLU A 96 -10.95 8.73 19.25
N SER A 97 -9.94 9.60 19.26
CA SER A 97 -9.51 10.36 18.08
C SER A 97 -8.97 9.44 16.99
N LEU A 98 -8.09 8.48 17.32
CA LEU A 98 -7.58 7.50 16.35
C LEU A 98 -8.70 6.63 15.78
N GLY A 99 -9.66 6.19 16.59
CA GLY A 99 -10.82 5.44 16.13
C GLY A 99 -11.69 6.22 15.14
N LYS A 100 -11.92 7.53 15.38
CA LYS A 100 -12.60 8.41 14.42
C LYS A 100 -11.79 8.56 13.13
N CYS A 101 -10.47 8.66 13.24
CA CYS A 101 -9.57 8.75 12.10
C CYS A 101 -9.64 7.49 11.22
N PHE A 102 -9.40 6.32 11.81
CA PHE A 102 -9.29 5.05 11.08
C PHE A 102 -10.61 4.63 10.42
N LYS A 103 -11.76 4.90 11.07
CA LYS A 103 -13.08 4.70 10.47
C LYS A 103 -13.30 5.52 9.20
N ARG A 104 -12.69 6.72 9.12
CA ARG A 104 -12.82 7.61 7.96
C ARG A 104 -11.81 7.26 6.87
N LYS A 105 -10.54 7.09 7.24
CA LYS A 105 -9.46 6.75 6.32
C LYS A 105 -8.53 5.73 6.96
N VAL A 106 -8.78 4.46 6.66
CA VAL A 106 -7.99 3.33 7.16
C VAL A 106 -6.51 3.38 6.73
N TYR A 107 -6.18 4.17 5.70
CA TYR A 107 -4.80 4.51 5.36
C TYR A 107 -3.97 4.96 6.59
N TYR A 108 -4.57 5.73 7.51
CA TYR A 108 -3.87 6.17 8.72
C TYR A 108 -3.54 5.02 9.68
N LEU A 109 -4.31 3.92 9.66
CA LEU A 109 -3.95 2.71 10.40
C LEU A 109 -2.72 2.05 9.78
N LYS A 110 -2.64 1.96 8.44
CA LYS A 110 -1.45 1.48 7.74
C LYS A 110 -0.24 2.37 8.06
N LYS A 111 -0.39 3.69 7.90
CA LYS A 111 0.65 4.68 8.24
C LYS A 111 1.18 4.47 9.65
N LEU A 112 0.31 4.36 10.65
CA LEU A 112 0.72 4.16 12.04
C LEU A 112 1.35 2.78 12.28
N SER A 113 0.86 1.73 11.61
CA SER A 113 1.38 0.37 11.78
C SER A 113 2.84 0.27 11.32
N THR A 114 3.18 0.95 10.23
CA THR A 114 4.54 1.00 9.66
C THR A 114 5.46 2.02 10.31
N ASP A 115 4.93 2.93 11.12
CA ASP A 115 5.70 3.97 11.80
C ASP A 115 6.23 3.44 13.15
N ASP A 116 7.55 3.31 13.27
CA ASP A 116 8.24 2.82 14.47
C ASP A 116 8.25 3.85 15.62
N THR A 117 8.05 5.13 15.29
CA THR A 117 8.00 6.26 16.24
C THR A 117 6.98 6.03 17.37
N PHE A 118 5.92 5.29 17.09
CA PHE A 118 4.81 5.04 18.01
C PHE A 118 4.65 3.56 18.39
N ASP A 119 5.73 2.78 18.41
CA ASP A 119 5.71 1.38 18.88
C ASP A 119 5.11 1.24 20.28
N LEU A 120 5.44 2.15 21.20
CA LEU A 120 4.87 2.16 22.55
C LEU A 120 3.34 2.30 22.55
N LEU A 121 2.77 3.10 21.66
CA LEU A 121 1.32 3.25 21.49
C LEU A 121 0.72 1.93 20.99
N LYS A 122 1.35 1.30 19.99
CA LYS A 122 0.91 0.04 19.40
C LYS A 122 0.90 -1.12 20.40
N GLU A 123 1.80 -1.09 21.37
CA GLU A 123 1.88 -2.10 22.44
C GLU A 123 0.82 -1.96 23.54
N THR A 124 0.15 -0.80 23.65
CA THR A 124 -0.90 -0.58 24.66
C THR A 124 -2.08 -1.53 24.48
N LYS A 125 -2.73 -1.89 25.59
CA LYS A 125 -3.92 -2.75 25.58
C LYS A 125 -5.09 -2.05 24.89
N GLU A 126 -5.17 -0.73 25.06
CA GLU A 126 -6.17 0.16 24.50
C GLU A 126 -6.09 0.19 22.97
N PHE A 127 -4.88 0.32 22.42
CA PHE A 127 -4.68 0.27 20.97
C PHE A 127 -5.02 -1.10 20.40
N LYS A 128 -4.50 -2.18 21.01
CA LYS A 128 -4.82 -3.56 20.60
C LYS A 128 -6.33 -3.84 20.65
N LYS A 129 -7.05 -3.26 21.62
CA LYS A 129 -8.51 -3.32 21.70
C LYS A 129 -9.18 -2.50 20.59
N LEU A 130 -8.68 -1.30 20.29
CA LEU A 130 -9.21 -0.42 19.25
C LEU A 130 -9.17 -1.07 17.86
N ILE A 131 -8.05 -1.73 17.53
CA ILE A 131 -7.85 -2.39 16.24
C ILE A 131 -8.26 -3.87 16.26
N LYS A 132 -8.95 -4.33 17.31
CA LYS A 132 -9.39 -5.72 17.41
C LYS A 132 -10.33 -6.03 16.24
N PRO A 133 -10.05 -7.07 15.44
CA PRO A 133 -10.88 -7.41 14.31
C PRO A 133 -12.23 -7.97 14.73
N ALA A 134 -13.27 -7.62 13.97
CA ALA A 134 -14.59 -8.21 14.10
C ALA A 134 -14.63 -9.64 13.55
N LYS A 135 -13.91 -9.87 12.45
CA LYS A 135 -13.72 -11.19 11.82
C LYS A 135 -12.27 -11.35 11.38
N VAL A 136 -11.78 -12.58 11.43
CA VAL A 136 -10.45 -12.98 10.96
C VAL A 136 -10.62 -14.21 10.09
N PHE A 137 -9.92 -14.25 8.97
CA PHE A 137 -9.87 -15.41 8.09
C PHE A 137 -8.42 -15.67 7.72
N GLN A 138 -7.96 -16.89 7.93
CA GLN A 138 -6.62 -17.32 7.52
C GLN A 138 -6.75 -18.03 6.18
N VAL A 139 -6.12 -17.50 5.14
CA VAL A 139 -6.15 -18.10 3.80
C VAL A 139 -5.14 -19.24 3.72
N ASN A 140 -3.92 -18.97 4.18
CA ASN A 140 -2.83 -19.94 4.34
C ASN A 140 -1.86 -19.43 5.42
N GLU A 141 -0.69 -20.04 5.59
CA GLU A 141 0.28 -19.60 6.61
C GLU A 141 0.85 -18.18 6.40
N PHE A 142 0.78 -17.62 5.19
CA PHE A 142 1.34 -16.31 4.85
C PHE A 142 0.30 -15.20 4.75
N ILE A 143 -0.94 -15.51 4.36
CA ILE A 143 -1.99 -14.53 4.06
C ILE A 143 -3.15 -14.68 5.04
N SER A 144 -3.56 -13.55 5.62
CA SER A 144 -4.80 -13.47 6.41
C SER A 144 -5.57 -12.19 6.12
N LEU A 145 -6.89 -12.25 6.29
CA LEU A 145 -7.77 -11.10 6.20
C LEU A 145 -8.36 -10.78 7.56
N LYS A 146 -8.48 -9.49 7.86
CA LYS A 146 -9.10 -9.00 9.09
C LYS A 146 -10.13 -7.90 8.77
N LEU A 147 -11.34 -8.03 9.31
CA LEU A 147 -12.37 -7.01 9.21
C LEU A 147 -12.22 -6.03 10.37
N ILE A 148 -11.71 -4.82 10.09
CA ILE A 148 -11.44 -3.78 11.08
C ILE A 148 -12.08 -2.48 10.58
N PHE A 149 -12.88 -1.81 11.43
CA PHE A 149 -13.64 -0.59 11.08
C PHE A 149 -14.47 -0.71 9.80
N SER A 150 -15.14 -1.86 9.60
CA SER A 150 -15.93 -2.15 8.40
C SER A 150 -15.11 -2.11 7.10
N LYS A 151 -13.80 -2.36 7.20
CA LYS A 151 -12.88 -2.49 6.07
C LYS A 151 -12.14 -3.81 6.15
N THR A 152 -12.00 -4.47 5.00
CA THR A 152 -11.24 -5.71 4.86
C THR A 152 -9.77 -5.36 4.65
N LEU A 153 -8.93 -5.81 5.58
CA LEU A 153 -7.49 -5.58 5.57
C LEU A 153 -6.78 -6.89 5.30
N ILE A 154 -5.82 -6.87 4.37
CA ILE A 154 -4.98 -8.02 4.04
C ILE A 154 -3.66 -7.88 4.78
N TYR A 155 -3.27 -8.98 5.41
CA TYR A 155 -2.00 -9.13 6.09
C TYR A 155 -1.16 -10.18 5.36
N VAL A 156 0.10 -9.86 5.12
CA VAL A 156 1.10 -10.76 4.53
C VAL A 156 2.21 -10.97 5.57
N CYS A 157 2.46 -12.24 5.90
CA CYS A 157 3.40 -12.66 6.94
C CYS A 157 3.23 -11.94 8.29
N GLY A 158 1.98 -11.62 8.64
CA GLY A 158 1.63 -10.93 9.89
C GLY A 158 1.57 -9.41 9.81
N ASP A 159 2.10 -8.80 8.75
CA ASP A 159 2.13 -7.34 8.59
C ASP A 159 0.96 -6.84 7.76
N LEU A 160 0.46 -5.64 8.10
CA LEU A 160 -0.61 -5.00 7.35
C LEU A 160 -0.10 -4.57 5.97
N PHE A 161 -0.51 -5.29 4.94
CA PHE A 161 -0.04 -5.06 3.58
C PHE A 161 -0.95 -4.08 2.83
N LEU A 162 -2.25 -4.40 2.69
CA LEU A 162 -3.18 -3.55 1.94
C LEU A 162 -4.58 -3.51 2.54
N THR A 163 -5.37 -2.56 2.06
CA THR A 163 -6.81 -2.48 2.31
C THR A 163 -7.53 -2.87 1.04
N CYS A 164 -8.37 -3.91 1.06
CA CYS A 164 -9.18 -4.23 -0.11
C CYS A 164 -10.07 -3.05 -0.47
N GLN A 165 -10.08 -2.71 -1.75
CA GLN A 165 -11.11 -1.86 -2.31
C GLN A 165 -12.42 -2.66 -2.45
N LYS A 166 -13.48 -2.00 -2.94
CA LYS A 166 -14.77 -2.65 -3.20
C LYS A 166 -14.59 -3.91 -4.07
N VAL A 167 -15.48 -4.88 -3.91
CA VAL A 167 -15.56 -6.05 -4.80
C VAL A 167 -15.60 -5.58 -6.26
N ALA A 168 -14.69 -6.10 -7.09
CA ALA A 168 -14.48 -5.63 -8.46
C ALA A 168 -15.68 -5.87 -9.38
N LEU A 169 -16.39 -6.99 -9.16
CA LEU A 169 -17.61 -7.35 -9.87
C LEU A 169 -18.75 -7.53 -8.87
N ASN A 170 -19.78 -6.71 -9.03
CA ASN A 170 -20.97 -6.78 -8.19
C ASN A 170 -22.18 -7.09 -9.08
N LEU A 171 -22.23 -8.35 -9.53
CA LEU A 171 -23.16 -8.80 -10.56
C LEU A 171 -24.42 -9.38 -9.93
N ALA A 172 -25.58 -9.08 -10.52
CA ALA A 172 -26.79 -9.82 -10.22
C ALA A 172 -26.68 -11.26 -10.77
N PRO A 173 -27.28 -12.28 -10.13
CA PRO A 173 -27.11 -13.68 -10.55
C PRO A 173 -27.49 -13.99 -12.00
N ASN A 174 -28.38 -13.18 -12.59
CA ASN A 174 -28.83 -13.31 -13.98
C ASN A 174 -27.82 -12.75 -15.01
N GLU A 175 -26.69 -12.20 -14.57
CA GLU A 175 -25.69 -11.60 -15.46
C GLU A 175 -24.45 -12.47 -15.68
N PHE A 176 -24.26 -13.56 -14.94
CA PHE A 176 -23.03 -14.37 -14.97
C PHE A 176 -22.67 -14.88 -16.37
N GLU A 177 -23.65 -15.37 -17.14
CA GLU A 177 -23.43 -15.89 -18.52
C GLU A 177 -22.78 -14.85 -19.46
N LYS A 178 -22.93 -13.55 -19.18
CA LYS A 178 -22.33 -12.47 -19.99
C LYS A 178 -20.81 -12.39 -19.81
N TYR A 179 -20.26 -13.07 -18.82
CA TYR A 179 -18.86 -13.00 -18.42
C TYR A 179 -18.09 -14.31 -18.69
N ASP A 180 -18.76 -15.35 -19.18
CA ASP A 180 -18.12 -16.64 -19.51
C ASP A 180 -17.12 -16.55 -20.67
N ASN A 181 -17.13 -15.45 -21.43
CA ASN A 181 -16.26 -15.23 -22.59
C ASN A 181 -14.93 -14.56 -22.25
N PHE A 182 -14.62 -14.34 -20.96
CA PHE A 182 -13.35 -13.73 -20.55
C PHE A 182 -12.42 -14.78 -19.97
N ASP A 183 -11.22 -14.85 -20.53
CA ASP A 183 -10.18 -15.78 -20.07
C ASP A 183 -9.55 -15.34 -18.72
N ASP A 184 -9.74 -14.07 -18.33
CA ASP A 184 -9.26 -13.53 -17.06
C ASP A 184 -10.21 -12.49 -16.45
N ILE A 185 -10.06 -12.30 -15.13
CA ILE A 185 -10.89 -11.38 -14.34
C ILE A 185 -10.66 -9.91 -14.69
N ASP A 186 -9.49 -9.50 -15.16
CA ASP A 186 -9.24 -8.11 -15.56
C ASP A 186 -10.09 -7.76 -16.79
N GLY A 187 -10.19 -8.67 -17.76
CA GLY A 187 -11.08 -8.53 -18.92
C GLY A 187 -12.56 -8.41 -18.51
N ALA A 188 -13.00 -9.25 -17.56
CA ALA A 188 -14.36 -9.20 -17.03
C ALA A 188 -14.65 -7.87 -16.30
N VAL A 189 -13.69 -7.37 -15.51
CA VAL A 189 -13.77 -6.08 -14.81
C VAL A 189 -13.79 -4.92 -15.80
N ASP A 190 -12.88 -4.88 -16.78
CA ASP A 190 -12.85 -3.86 -17.83
C ASP A 190 -14.20 -3.76 -18.56
N PHE A 191 -14.78 -4.91 -18.92
CA PHE A 191 -16.08 -4.97 -19.57
C PHE A 191 -17.20 -4.48 -18.64
N TYR A 192 -17.24 -4.93 -17.39
CA TYR A 192 -18.20 -4.43 -16.41
C TYR A 192 -18.07 -2.92 -16.23
N GLU A 193 -16.85 -2.41 -16.19
CA GLU A 193 -16.58 -0.99 -15.98
C GLU A 193 -17.04 -0.11 -17.15
N SER A 194 -16.95 -0.62 -18.38
CA SER A 194 -17.41 0.08 -19.59
C SER A 194 -18.94 0.22 -19.71
N LYS A 195 -19.73 -0.52 -18.92
CA LYS A 195 -21.19 -0.44 -18.96
C LYS A 195 -21.68 0.90 -18.40
N ALA A 196 -22.56 1.56 -19.16
CA ALA A 196 -23.12 2.88 -18.82
C ALA A 196 -24.06 2.84 -17.59
N SER A 197 -24.70 1.71 -17.32
CA SER A 197 -25.53 1.48 -16.13
C SER A 197 -25.02 0.27 -15.37
N LYS A 198 -24.63 0.49 -14.11
CA LYS A 198 -24.25 -0.56 -13.16
C LYS A 198 -25.32 -0.59 -12.09
N GLU A 199 -26.05 -1.69 -11.97
CA GLU A 199 -26.93 -1.88 -10.82
C GLU A 199 -26.03 -2.19 -9.62
N GLU A 200 -25.79 -1.19 -8.76
CA GLU A 200 -25.01 -1.41 -7.55
C GLU A 200 -25.86 -2.20 -6.54
N VAL A 201 -25.54 -3.49 -6.36
CA VAL A 201 -26.08 -4.26 -5.23
C VAL A 201 -25.43 -3.76 -3.95
N ILE A 202 -26.23 -3.35 -2.98
CA ILE A 202 -25.72 -2.93 -1.67
C ILE A 202 -25.31 -4.18 -0.91
N ILE A 203 -24.01 -4.40 -0.76
CA ILE A 203 -23.45 -5.46 0.11
C ILE A 203 -22.97 -4.85 1.43
N THR A 204 -23.16 -5.59 2.52
CA THR A 204 -22.66 -5.22 3.84
C THR A 204 -21.14 -5.43 3.92
N PRO A 205 -20.44 -4.76 4.86
CA PRO A 205 -19.01 -4.99 5.07
C PRO A 205 -18.65 -6.46 5.38
N GLU A 206 -19.58 -7.21 5.96
CA GLU A 206 -19.38 -8.63 6.28
C GLU A 206 -19.52 -9.54 5.05
N GLU A 207 -20.47 -9.25 4.16
CA GLU A 207 -20.61 -9.95 2.87
C GLU A 207 -19.41 -9.63 1.97
N GLU A 208 -19.01 -8.35 1.90
CA GLU A 208 -17.79 -7.95 1.20
C GLU A 208 -16.56 -8.66 1.76
N PHE A 209 -16.42 -8.74 3.09
CA PHE A 209 -15.34 -9.51 3.72
C PHE A 209 -15.36 -10.98 3.29
N TRP A 210 -16.54 -11.62 3.26
CA TRP A 210 -16.67 -13.00 2.84
C TRP A 210 -16.27 -13.21 1.38
N VAL A 211 -16.70 -12.33 0.48
CA VAL A 211 -16.31 -12.36 -0.95
C VAL A 211 -14.78 -12.20 -1.12
N HIS A 212 -14.16 -11.26 -0.39
CA HIS A 212 -12.70 -11.12 -0.44
C HIS A 212 -11.98 -12.36 0.09
N CYS A 213 -12.50 -12.99 1.14
CA CYS A 213 -11.95 -14.25 1.67
C CYS A 213 -12.05 -15.38 0.65
N SER A 214 -13.22 -15.58 0.02
CA SER A 214 -13.41 -16.62 -0.99
C SER A 214 -12.52 -16.40 -2.21
N ASN A 215 -12.39 -15.16 -2.68
CA ASN A 215 -11.56 -14.84 -3.84
C ASN A 215 -10.08 -15.14 -3.57
N LEU A 216 -9.55 -14.72 -2.41
CA LEU A 216 -8.16 -15.01 -2.04
C LEU A 216 -7.93 -16.50 -1.75
N GLN A 217 -8.91 -17.21 -1.18
CA GLN A 217 -8.84 -18.66 -0.98
C GLN A 217 -8.74 -19.39 -2.33
N THR A 218 -9.66 -19.11 -3.25
CA THR A 218 -9.66 -19.70 -4.60
C THR A 218 -8.35 -19.42 -5.32
N TRP A 219 -7.82 -18.20 -5.21
CA TRP A 219 -6.54 -17.84 -5.81
C TRP A 219 -5.37 -18.69 -5.29
N VAL A 220 -5.27 -18.86 -3.96
CA VAL A 220 -4.24 -19.71 -3.34
C VAL A 220 -4.40 -21.18 -3.72
N GLU A 221 -5.64 -21.70 -3.72
CA GLU A 221 -5.94 -23.09 -4.10
C GLU A 221 -5.60 -23.40 -5.56
N ASN A 222 -5.68 -22.39 -6.42
CA ASN A 222 -5.29 -22.47 -7.83
C ASN A 222 -3.83 -22.03 -8.05
N LYS A 223 -2.96 -22.31 -7.07
CA LYS A 223 -1.51 -22.08 -7.15
C LYS A 223 -1.14 -20.66 -7.54
N TYR A 224 -1.90 -19.68 -7.03
CA TYR A 224 -1.65 -18.26 -7.23
C TYR A 224 -1.82 -17.78 -8.68
N ASN A 225 -2.58 -18.51 -9.51
CA ASN A 225 -2.92 -18.10 -10.88
C ASN A 225 -3.52 -16.69 -10.91
N THR A 226 -2.77 -15.74 -11.49
CA THR A 226 -3.09 -14.31 -11.52
C THR A 226 -4.28 -13.95 -12.41
N ASN A 227 -4.86 -14.91 -13.14
CA ASN A 227 -6.11 -14.70 -13.88
C ASN A 227 -7.36 -14.72 -12.98
N ILE A 228 -7.25 -15.18 -11.73
CA ILE A 228 -8.37 -15.33 -10.77
C ILE A 228 -8.66 -14.03 -10.00
N LEU A 229 -7.62 -13.28 -9.66
CA LEU A 229 -7.73 -11.98 -9.00
C LEU A 229 -7.22 -10.89 -9.93
N THR A 230 -7.78 -9.68 -9.80
CA THR A 230 -7.34 -8.57 -10.63
C THR A 230 -5.84 -8.34 -10.49
N LYS A 231 -5.17 -7.91 -11.57
CA LYS A 231 -3.72 -7.64 -11.56
C LYS A 231 -3.32 -6.65 -10.47
N TYR A 232 -4.20 -5.71 -10.13
CA TYR A 232 -3.99 -4.72 -9.07
C TYR A 232 -4.00 -5.31 -7.64
N LEU A 233 -4.40 -6.57 -7.49
CA LEU A 233 -4.38 -7.29 -6.21
C LEU A 233 -3.38 -8.46 -6.23
N SER A 234 -3.41 -9.29 -7.28
CA SER A 234 -2.58 -10.50 -7.35
C SER A 234 -1.09 -10.19 -7.41
N PHE A 235 -0.66 -9.30 -8.31
CA PHE A 235 0.76 -8.96 -8.48
C PHE A 235 1.36 -8.29 -7.26
N PRO A 236 0.73 -7.26 -6.63
CA PRO A 236 1.26 -6.67 -5.41
C PRO A 236 1.42 -7.67 -4.26
N ILE A 237 0.47 -8.60 -4.08
CA ILE A 237 0.57 -9.62 -3.02
C ILE A 237 1.72 -10.61 -3.33
N LEU A 238 1.85 -11.06 -4.58
CA LEU A 238 2.95 -11.96 -4.97
C LEU A 238 4.31 -11.29 -4.88
N GLU A 239 4.40 -10.03 -5.28
CA GLU A 239 5.61 -9.21 -5.13
C GLU A 239 6.04 -9.15 -3.67
N GLU A 240 5.13 -8.78 -2.76
CA GLU A 240 5.39 -8.74 -1.32
C GLU A 240 5.83 -10.11 -0.78
N LEU A 241 5.15 -11.19 -1.17
CA LEU A 241 5.53 -12.55 -0.79
C LEU A 241 6.92 -12.94 -1.30
N SER A 242 7.28 -12.54 -2.52
CA SER A 242 8.58 -12.82 -3.14
C SER A 242 9.71 -12.07 -2.43
N GLN A 243 9.47 -10.82 -2.02
CA GLN A 243 10.42 -9.96 -1.32
C GLN A 243 10.73 -10.46 0.10
N ARG A 244 9.85 -11.28 0.69
CA ARG A 244 10.05 -11.91 2.00
C ARG A 244 11.07 -13.07 1.98
N GLY A 245 11.71 -13.33 0.84
CA GLY A 245 12.85 -14.25 0.72
C GLY A 245 12.47 -15.72 0.67
N ILE A 246 11.20 -16.03 0.42
CA ILE A 246 10.73 -17.40 0.24
C ILE A 246 10.89 -17.75 -1.24
N SER A 247 11.88 -18.60 -1.56
CA SER A 247 12.26 -18.93 -2.95
C SER A 247 11.08 -19.41 -3.80
N TYR A 248 10.15 -20.15 -3.21
CA TYR A 248 8.91 -20.60 -3.86
C TYR A 248 8.10 -19.44 -4.48
N PHE A 249 7.95 -18.31 -3.77
CA PHE A 249 7.19 -17.17 -4.28
C PHE A 249 7.95 -16.35 -5.32
N VAL A 250 9.28 -16.34 -5.27
CA VAL A 250 10.10 -15.71 -6.33
C VAL A 250 9.87 -16.41 -7.67
N THR A 251 9.89 -17.74 -7.67
CA THR A 251 9.63 -18.54 -8.88
C THR A 251 8.21 -18.29 -9.42
N ILE A 252 7.19 -18.42 -8.56
CA ILE A 252 5.78 -18.20 -8.97
C ILE A 252 5.57 -16.79 -9.51
N PHE A 253 6.13 -15.78 -8.85
CA PHE A 253 5.96 -14.40 -9.26
C PHE A 253 6.51 -14.15 -10.68
N LYS A 254 7.71 -14.66 -10.98
CA LYS A 254 8.29 -14.59 -12.33
C LYS A 254 7.46 -15.35 -13.36
N GLU A 255 7.06 -16.57 -13.04
CA GLU A 255 6.24 -17.41 -13.91
C GLU A 255 4.92 -16.73 -14.27
N GLU A 256 4.26 -16.09 -13.30
CA GLU A 256 3.01 -15.39 -13.52
C GLU A 256 3.18 -14.09 -14.32
N ILE A 257 4.28 -13.34 -14.13
CA ILE A 257 4.60 -12.18 -15.00
C ILE A 257 4.75 -12.65 -16.45
N ILE A 258 5.57 -13.69 -16.68
CA ILE A 258 5.81 -14.24 -18.03
C ILE A 258 4.51 -14.75 -18.64
N SER A 259 3.72 -15.51 -17.88
CA SER A 259 2.43 -16.06 -18.29
C SER A 259 1.49 -14.95 -18.74
N ARG A 260 1.33 -13.89 -17.93
CA ARG A 260 0.46 -12.74 -18.25
C ARG A 260 0.99 -11.88 -19.40
N ILE A 261 2.30 -11.79 -19.62
CA ILE A 261 2.85 -11.12 -20.82
C ILE A 261 2.43 -11.88 -22.09
N LYS A 262 2.50 -13.21 -22.08
CA LYS A 262 2.16 -14.05 -23.23
C LYS A 262 0.68 -13.96 -23.60
N THR A 263 -0.21 -13.88 -22.61
CA THR A 263 -1.66 -14.00 -22.82
C THR A 263 -2.41 -12.67 -22.72
N GLY A 264 -1.91 -11.70 -21.95
CA GLY A 264 -2.64 -10.50 -21.51
C GLY A 264 -2.62 -9.30 -22.46
N GLY A 265 -1.92 -9.41 -23.59
CA GLY A 265 -1.85 -8.36 -24.61
C GLY A 265 -1.25 -7.02 -24.13
N ILE A 266 -1.47 -5.96 -24.91
CA ILE A 266 -0.78 -4.66 -24.72
C ILE A 266 -1.10 -3.98 -23.39
N LYS A 267 -2.33 -4.11 -22.88
CA LYS A 267 -2.73 -3.49 -21.60
C LYS A 267 -1.98 -4.06 -20.41
N ILE A 268 -1.71 -5.36 -20.42
CA ILE A 268 -0.92 -6.01 -19.37
C ILE A 268 0.55 -5.63 -19.47
N LEU A 269 1.09 -5.58 -20.69
CA LEU A 269 2.47 -5.12 -20.89
C LEU A 269 2.69 -3.68 -20.38
N LEU A 270 1.77 -2.77 -20.69
CA LEU A 270 1.83 -1.39 -20.17
C LEU A 270 1.78 -1.35 -18.64
N TYR A 271 0.90 -2.13 -18.01
CA TYR A 271 0.84 -2.25 -16.56
C TYR A 271 2.18 -2.71 -15.96
N PHE A 272 2.85 -3.70 -16.57
CA PHE A 272 4.14 -4.17 -16.08
C PHE A 272 5.30 -3.18 -16.31
N ILE A 273 5.26 -2.39 -17.39
CA ILE A 273 6.24 -1.32 -17.61
C ILE A 273 6.05 -0.21 -16.57
N GLU A 274 4.81 0.23 -16.36
CA GLU A 274 4.49 1.31 -15.41
C GLU A 274 4.78 0.92 -13.95
N GLY A 275 4.63 -0.36 -13.61
CA GLY A 275 4.90 -0.89 -12.28
C GLY A 275 6.32 -1.42 -12.08
N ASP A 276 7.24 -1.23 -13.04
CA ASP A 276 8.61 -1.75 -12.99
C ASP A 276 8.72 -3.28 -12.80
N TYR A 277 7.64 -4.03 -13.08
CA TYR A 277 7.57 -5.47 -12.89
C TYR A 277 8.53 -6.25 -13.80
N LEU A 278 8.90 -5.66 -14.94
CA LEU A 278 9.87 -6.28 -15.86
C LEU A 278 11.27 -6.39 -15.26
N ASN A 279 11.61 -5.57 -14.26
CA ASN A 279 12.92 -5.60 -13.59
C ASN A 279 13.13 -6.87 -12.73
N TYR A 280 12.07 -7.64 -12.47
CA TYR A 280 12.16 -8.92 -11.77
C TYR A 280 12.57 -10.09 -12.69
N LEU A 281 12.52 -9.91 -14.01
CA LEU A 281 12.89 -10.92 -14.98
C LEU A 281 14.37 -10.76 -15.37
N SER A 282 15.09 -11.88 -15.40
CA SER A 282 16.45 -11.95 -15.95
C SER A 282 16.42 -12.02 -17.48
N GLU A 283 17.56 -11.80 -18.12
CA GLU A 283 17.69 -12.03 -19.57
C GLU A 283 17.32 -13.46 -19.95
N GLU A 284 17.72 -14.47 -19.15
CA GLU A 284 17.34 -15.86 -19.36
C GLU A 284 15.83 -16.05 -19.31
N ASP A 285 15.14 -15.43 -18.33
CA ASP A 285 13.68 -15.46 -18.23
C ASP A 285 13.01 -14.90 -19.51
N PHE A 286 13.56 -13.82 -20.09
CA PHE A 286 13.08 -13.25 -21.35
C PHE A 286 13.34 -14.17 -22.55
N PHE A 287 14.57 -14.64 -22.72
CA PHE A 287 14.97 -15.42 -23.89
C PHE A 287 14.33 -16.80 -23.91
N ASP A 288 14.38 -17.51 -22.79
CA ASP A 288 13.99 -18.91 -22.75
C ASP A 288 12.47 -19.08 -22.62
N SER A 289 11.77 -18.05 -22.13
CA SER A 289 10.33 -18.14 -21.91
C SER A 289 9.50 -17.34 -22.89
N LEU A 290 9.88 -16.12 -23.31
CA LEU A 290 9.00 -15.26 -24.10
C LEU A 290 9.17 -15.38 -25.62
N LEU A 291 10.30 -15.94 -26.07
CA LEU A 291 10.62 -16.06 -27.49
C LEU A 291 10.52 -17.52 -27.95
N SER A 292 10.34 -17.72 -29.25
CA SER A 292 10.62 -19.02 -29.85
C SER A 292 12.10 -19.34 -29.70
N ILE A 293 12.47 -20.62 -29.70
CA ILE A 293 13.88 -21.05 -29.59
C ILE A 293 14.71 -20.38 -30.68
N GLU A 294 14.17 -20.31 -31.90
CA GLU A 294 14.85 -19.69 -33.04
C GLU A 294 15.05 -18.18 -32.85
N ASP A 295 14.02 -17.45 -32.39
CA ASP A 295 14.13 -16.00 -32.16
C ASP A 295 15.07 -15.69 -30.99
N ALA A 296 15.04 -16.50 -29.94
CA ALA A 296 15.93 -16.36 -28.78
C ALA A 296 17.40 -16.51 -29.17
N GLU A 297 17.73 -17.52 -29.97
CA GLU A 297 19.08 -17.74 -30.49
C GLU A 297 19.54 -16.59 -31.38
N ILE A 298 18.66 -16.09 -32.28
CA ILE A 298 18.97 -14.96 -33.14
C ILE A 298 19.27 -13.71 -32.32
N ILE A 299 18.42 -13.37 -31.34
CA ILE A 299 18.61 -12.15 -30.54
C ILE A 299 19.83 -12.28 -29.61
N ARG A 300 20.09 -13.44 -29.01
CA ARG A 300 21.32 -13.71 -28.24
C ARG A 300 22.58 -13.51 -29.11
N ASN A 301 22.55 -14.01 -30.34
CA ASN A 301 23.66 -13.82 -31.27
C ASN A 301 23.86 -12.33 -31.63
N ILE A 302 22.77 -11.57 -31.79
CA ILE A 302 22.84 -10.12 -32.07
C ILE A 302 23.34 -9.33 -30.84
N SER A 303 22.88 -9.64 -29.62
CA SER A 303 23.32 -8.91 -28.41
C SER A 303 24.80 -9.13 -28.13
N ASN A 304 25.32 -10.33 -28.40
CA ASN A 304 26.75 -10.63 -28.32
C ASN A 304 27.60 -9.86 -29.35
N LEU A 305 27.01 -9.41 -30.45
CA LEU A 305 27.67 -8.66 -31.52
C LEU A 305 27.62 -7.14 -31.30
N ILE A 306 26.71 -6.65 -30.44
CA ILE A 306 26.54 -5.23 -30.15
C ILE A 306 26.84 -5.02 -28.66
N PRO A 307 28.02 -4.51 -28.27
CA PRO A 307 28.29 -4.18 -26.88
C PRO A 307 27.30 -3.10 -26.44
N LEU A 308 26.34 -3.47 -25.61
CA LEU A 308 25.41 -2.54 -24.97
C LEU A 308 26.24 -1.60 -24.09
N ARG A 309 26.26 -0.31 -24.46
CA ARG A 309 26.85 0.78 -23.68
C ARG A 309 25.88 1.27 -22.63
#